data_AF-A0A2N1UYX9-F1
#
_entry.id   AF-A0A2N1UYX9-F1
#
_cell.length_a   1.000
_cell.length_b   1.000
_cell.length_c   1.000
_cell.angle_alpha   90.00
_cell.angle_beta   90.00
_cell.angle_gamma   90.00
#
_symmetry.space_group_name_H-M   'P 1'
#
loop_
_entity.id
_entity.type
_entity.pdbx_description
1 polymer ?
#
loop_
_entity_poly.entity_id
_entity_poly.type
_entity_poly.pdbx_seq_one_letter_code
_entity_poly.pdbx_strand_id
1 'polypeptide(L)'
;MKVQIKTQMVRSLMMTSLSLAMLAGCNPPNTSGPTPSASPTASASPSALPSPGPSAEPTASPSAIPSADPSANPSADPSASSSPTASPTGDVSVNEKTTFNGKVYDDSNAPLEGATVKARSLSEDVTYEVTTTTTGGAYAFNNAPAGIQLEITTTKAGYTSRRRVEVLKSNISGDPNANRYDFGTNGPAMTDFGVAYNGLSDKPEVISVTPGRNASGVAPNTSFILAFSEPMDRNTVEKNFGIYAGSNETLSVDSVAPTLIQGFSNAYDVTPAASSLVWSKSAFSLSWNADDTELTLNFKDERRLPSDKDSNKVPDYQVSLTVDDGQIKDKNGVSRAAADGGYFKLTDGQFEGNYKFAINRDTEAPQADSLKALTGENGNLFGDEIKVVYSEPMVYYTAAGEIRGNMAGGVPSEDPLSANNYFISINGGAEQNLAGLGGTALFDATDASHKTVMLRFFGNLYTPGDNVKVRVNSSVLDPAGNSVDSSNDEADNNAN
;
A
#
# COMPACT_ATOMS: atom_id res chain seq x y z
N MET A 1 -48.96 1.99 36.68
CA MET A 1 -47.51 2.15 36.90
C MET A 1 -46.77 1.66 35.65
N LYS A 2 -46.32 2.60 34.81
CA LYS A 2 -45.15 2.57 33.90
C LYS A 2 -45.41 3.53 32.75
N VAL A 3 -44.77 4.69 32.88
CA VAL A 3 -44.67 5.78 31.92
C VAL A 3 -43.69 5.33 30.82
N GLN A 4 -44.07 5.47 29.55
CA GLN A 4 -43.13 5.40 28.43
C GLN A 4 -42.74 6.82 28.02
N ILE A 5 -41.44 7.12 28.18
CA ILE A 5 -40.78 8.29 27.62
C ILE A 5 -40.18 7.85 26.28
N LYS A 6 -40.63 8.45 25.17
CA LYS A 6 -39.92 8.41 23.89
C LYS A 6 -39.36 9.81 23.61
N THR A 7 -38.05 9.92 23.70
CA THR A 7 -37.26 11.10 23.35
C THR A 7 -37.19 11.22 21.81
N GLN A 8 -37.70 12.32 21.27
CA GLN A 8 -37.52 12.71 19.86
C GLN A 8 -36.14 13.36 19.68
N MET A 9 -35.35 12.84 18.74
CA MET A 9 -34.17 13.51 18.19
C MET A 9 -34.62 14.51 17.12
N VAL A 10 -34.25 15.77 17.30
CA VAL A 10 -34.39 16.86 16.33
C VAL A 10 -33.27 16.72 15.29
N ARG A 11 -33.63 16.44 14.03
CA ARG A 11 -32.76 16.67 12.86
C ARG A 11 -33.32 17.86 12.09
N SER A 12 -32.57 18.96 12.12
CA SER A 12 -32.83 20.18 11.35
C SER A 12 -32.42 19.94 9.90
N LEU A 13 -33.38 20.01 8.98
CA LEU A 13 -33.17 19.96 7.53
C LEU A 13 -33.92 21.16 6.93
N MET A 14 -33.17 22.16 6.46
CA MET A 14 -33.69 23.25 5.64
C MET A 14 -32.76 23.44 4.43
N MET A 15 -33.24 23.12 3.24
CA MET A 15 -33.08 23.99 2.08
C MET A 15 -34.23 23.70 1.11
N THR A 16 -35.06 24.73 0.96
CA THR A 16 -36.28 24.81 0.16
C THR A 16 -35.99 24.97 -1.33
N SER A 17 -36.62 24.11 -2.12
CA SER A 17 -36.86 24.25 -3.55
C SER A 17 -37.87 25.35 -3.86
N LEU A 18 -37.62 26.18 -4.89
CA LEU A 18 -38.64 26.98 -5.54
C LEU A 18 -38.63 26.71 -7.05
N SER A 19 -39.71 26.07 -7.52
CA SER A 19 -40.02 25.78 -8.92
C SER A 19 -41.00 26.84 -9.43
N LEU A 20 -40.79 27.38 -10.63
CA LEU A 20 -41.79 28.17 -11.36
C LEU A 20 -41.88 27.68 -12.81
N ALA A 21 -43.11 27.43 -13.26
CA ALA A 21 -43.47 26.78 -14.51
C ALA A 21 -43.74 27.75 -15.67
N MET A 22 -43.66 27.19 -16.89
CA MET A 22 -43.80 27.76 -18.24
C MET A 22 -45.12 28.48 -18.55
N LEU A 23 -45.11 29.37 -19.57
CA LEU A 23 -45.97 29.22 -20.78
C LEU A 23 -45.51 30.08 -21.99
N ALA A 24 -45.88 29.59 -23.18
CA ALA A 24 -45.42 29.83 -24.56
C ALA A 24 -45.77 31.17 -25.26
N GLY A 25 -45.09 31.45 -26.39
CA GLY A 25 -45.60 32.36 -27.44
C GLY A 25 -44.66 32.71 -28.63
N CYS A 26 -44.79 31.97 -29.73
CA CYS A 26 -44.61 32.34 -31.16
C CYS A 26 -43.22 32.59 -31.82
N ASN A 27 -43.13 32.16 -33.09
CA ASN A 27 -41.97 31.87 -33.96
C ASN A 27 -41.84 32.93 -35.13
N PRO A 28 -41.01 32.77 -36.20
CA PRO A 28 -39.70 33.43 -36.48
C PRO A 28 -39.74 34.23 -37.85
N PRO A 29 -38.71 34.43 -38.74
CA PRO A 29 -37.65 33.50 -39.23
C PRO A 29 -36.25 34.10 -39.56
N ASN A 30 -35.36 33.24 -40.11
CA ASN A 30 -34.18 33.51 -40.96
C ASN A 30 -32.85 33.84 -40.23
N THR A 31 -31.67 33.27 -40.52
CA THR A 31 -31.11 32.65 -41.75
C THR A 31 -29.78 31.90 -41.46
N SER A 32 -29.52 30.86 -42.27
CA SER A 32 -28.21 30.35 -42.78
C SER A 32 -27.11 29.87 -41.82
N GLY A 33 -26.79 28.57 -41.91
CA GLY A 33 -25.57 27.94 -41.36
C GLY A 33 -24.32 28.10 -42.22
N PRO A 34 -23.20 27.47 -41.79
CA PRO A 34 -22.54 26.51 -42.68
C PRO A 34 -22.06 25.21 -42.01
N THR A 35 -21.75 24.28 -42.91
CA THR A 35 -21.30 22.88 -42.85
C THR A 35 -19.98 22.57 -42.13
N PRO A 36 -19.77 21.33 -41.64
CA PRO A 36 -18.49 20.85 -41.11
C PRO A 36 -17.66 20.12 -42.18
N SER A 37 -16.35 20.41 -42.28
CA SER A 37 -15.35 19.49 -42.87
C SER A 37 -13.93 20.06 -42.72
N ALA A 38 -13.07 19.34 -41.99
CA ALA A 38 -11.65 19.18 -42.33
C ALA A 38 -11.04 18.00 -41.54
N SER A 39 -10.43 17.10 -42.29
CA SER A 39 -9.69 15.90 -41.88
C SER A 39 -8.25 16.26 -41.44
N PRO A 40 -7.63 15.55 -40.48
CA PRO A 40 -6.23 15.77 -40.15
C PRO A 40 -5.31 14.92 -41.05
N THR A 41 -4.42 15.58 -41.79
CA THR A 41 -3.33 14.96 -42.54
C THR A 41 -2.00 15.01 -41.78
N ALA A 42 -1.37 13.83 -41.71
CA ALA A 42 0.07 13.53 -41.72
C ALA A 42 1.02 14.08 -40.62
N SER A 43 1.40 13.15 -39.73
CA SER A 43 2.76 12.64 -39.52
C SER A 43 3.95 13.55 -39.87
N ALA A 44 4.70 13.95 -38.83
CA ALA A 44 6.13 14.19 -38.90
C ALA A 44 6.80 13.68 -37.61
N SER A 45 7.77 12.79 -37.79
CA SER A 45 8.64 12.21 -36.76
C SER A 45 9.70 13.22 -36.29
N PRO A 46 10.08 13.19 -35.01
CA PRO A 46 11.41 13.62 -34.60
C PRO A 46 12.26 12.39 -34.20
N SER A 47 13.31 12.16 -34.98
CA SER A 47 14.49 11.37 -34.59
C SER A 47 15.31 12.19 -33.60
N ALA A 48 15.53 11.66 -32.40
CA ALA A 48 16.55 12.15 -31.47
C ALA A 48 17.43 10.98 -31.05
N LEU A 49 18.71 11.06 -31.42
CA LEU A 49 19.77 10.16 -30.96
C LEU A 49 19.98 10.30 -29.45
N PRO A 50 20.24 9.20 -28.71
CA PRO A 50 20.69 9.29 -27.32
C PRO A 50 22.18 9.66 -27.24
N SER A 51 22.50 10.65 -26.41
CA SER A 51 23.87 10.99 -25.99
C SER A 51 24.47 9.88 -25.09
N PRO A 52 25.80 9.68 -25.10
CA PRO A 52 26.47 8.62 -24.36
C PRO A 52 26.44 8.86 -22.85
N GLY A 53 26.10 7.81 -22.09
CA GLY A 53 26.08 7.82 -20.63
C GLY A 53 27.48 7.93 -20.00
N PRO A 54 27.58 8.44 -18.75
CA PRO A 54 28.84 8.50 -18.03
C PRO A 54 29.29 7.12 -17.54
N SER A 55 30.49 6.73 -17.96
CA SER A 55 31.29 5.62 -17.43
C SER A 55 31.96 6.07 -16.12
N ALA A 56 31.71 5.36 -15.03
CA ALA A 56 32.57 5.35 -13.85
C ALA A 56 32.59 3.94 -13.25
N GLU A 57 33.66 3.19 -13.52
CA GLU A 57 34.03 2.00 -12.78
C GLU A 57 34.52 2.39 -11.37
N PRO A 58 34.00 1.82 -10.28
CA PRO A 58 34.64 1.93 -8.98
C PRO A 58 35.71 0.84 -8.83
N THR A 59 36.98 1.22 -9.00
CA THR A 59 38.14 0.44 -8.58
C THR A 59 38.35 0.59 -7.08
N ALA A 60 38.01 -0.43 -6.28
CA ALA A 60 38.55 -0.59 -4.94
C ALA A 60 38.62 -2.08 -4.57
N SER A 61 39.83 -2.63 -4.57
CA SER A 61 40.14 -3.97 -4.07
C SER A 61 40.47 -3.85 -2.58
N PRO A 62 39.75 -4.51 -1.65
CA PRO A 62 40.16 -4.60 -0.27
C PRO A 62 41.21 -5.71 -0.12
N SER A 63 42.46 -5.32 0.13
CA SER A 63 43.52 -6.21 0.60
C SER A 63 43.54 -6.18 2.12
N ALA A 64 43.14 -7.28 2.76
CA ALA A 64 43.41 -7.52 4.18
C ALA A 64 43.98 -8.95 4.34
N ILE A 65 45.24 -8.98 4.77
CA ILE A 65 46.05 -10.16 5.02
C ILE A 65 45.63 -10.76 6.38
N PRO A 66 45.32 -12.06 6.48
CA PRO A 66 45.11 -12.71 7.77
C PRO A 66 46.45 -13.24 8.31
N SER A 67 46.80 -12.91 9.55
CA SER A 67 47.90 -13.56 10.28
C SER A 67 47.70 -13.45 11.79
N ALA A 68 47.38 -14.57 12.44
CA ALA A 68 48.30 -15.26 13.37
C ALA A 68 47.63 -16.49 14.00
N ASP A 69 48.50 -17.48 14.25
CA ASP A 69 48.31 -18.90 14.53
C ASP A 69 47.59 -19.28 15.85
N PRO A 70 47.11 -20.54 15.98
CA PRO A 70 46.48 -21.10 17.16
C PRO A 70 47.51 -21.76 18.10
N SER A 71 47.32 -21.65 19.41
CA SER A 71 47.90 -22.65 20.33
C SER A 71 47.19 -22.70 21.69
N ALA A 72 46.52 -23.82 21.97
CA ALA A 72 46.67 -24.61 23.19
C ALA A 72 45.79 -25.87 23.08
N ASN A 73 46.44 -27.02 23.21
CA ASN A 73 45.90 -28.39 23.15
C ASN A 73 45.59 -28.89 24.59
N PRO A 74 45.25 -30.18 24.85
CA PRO A 74 43.91 -30.63 25.25
C PRO A 74 43.88 -31.32 26.64
N SER A 75 42.71 -31.82 27.04
CA SER A 75 42.46 -33.04 27.85
C SER A 75 41.54 -32.83 29.07
N ALA A 76 40.28 -33.25 28.91
CA ALA A 76 39.66 -34.27 29.76
C ALA A 76 38.45 -34.86 29.01
N ASP A 77 38.54 -36.14 28.68
CA ASP A 77 37.50 -37.07 28.20
C ASP A 77 37.28 -38.11 29.34
N PRO A 78 36.28 -39.03 29.35
CA PRO A 78 34.98 -39.14 28.67
C PRO A 78 33.80 -39.41 29.65
N SER A 79 32.57 -39.30 29.17
CA SER A 79 31.61 -40.44 29.09
C SER A 79 30.13 -40.02 29.06
N ALA A 80 29.35 -40.85 28.35
CA ALA A 80 27.90 -40.81 28.07
C ALA A 80 27.50 -39.87 26.92
N SER A 81 27.57 -40.29 25.65
CA SER A 81 26.73 -41.28 24.96
C SER A 81 25.23 -40.95 24.93
N SER A 82 24.85 -40.10 23.98
CA SER A 82 23.67 -40.31 23.10
C SER A 82 23.58 -39.19 22.04
N SER A 83 24.47 -39.20 21.06
CA SER A 83 24.21 -38.53 19.79
C SER A 83 23.40 -39.49 18.93
N PRO A 84 22.13 -39.21 18.57
CA PRO A 84 21.55 -39.83 17.39
C PRO A 84 22.27 -39.23 16.18
N THR A 85 23.28 -39.93 15.70
CA THR A 85 23.77 -39.76 14.34
C THR A 85 22.68 -40.33 13.42
N ALA A 86 21.73 -39.48 13.02
CA ALA A 86 21.02 -39.73 11.78
C ALA A 86 22.01 -39.47 10.65
N SER A 87 22.82 -40.47 10.34
CA SER A 87 23.44 -40.58 9.03
C SER A 87 22.30 -40.52 8.01
N PRO A 88 22.34 -39.68 6.97
CA PRO A 88 21.41 -39.82 5.88
C PRO A 88 21.69 -41.20 5.31
N THR A 89 20.77 -42.14 5.51
CA THR A 89 20.78 -43.39 4.77
C THR A 89 20.54 -42.99 3.33
N GLY A 90 21.62 -42.91 2.55
CA GLY A 90 21.61 -42.74 1.09
C GLY A 90 21.07 -43.99 0.38
N ASP A 91 19.96 -44.51 0.90
CA ASP A 91 19.13 -45.57 0.34
C ASP A 91 17.67 -45.16 0.55
N VAL A 92 17.30 -44.00 -0.01
CA VAL A 92 15.90 -43.81 -0.39
C VAL A 92 15.71 -44.73 -1.59
N SER A 93 15.44 -46.00 -1.31
CA SER A 93 14.98 -46.93 -2.32
C SER A 93 13.65 -46.41 -2.84
N VAL A 94 13.70 -45.57 -3.87
CA VAL A 94 12.57 -45.04 -4.65
C VAL A 94 11.73 -46.17 -5.30
N ASN A 95 12.17 -47.42 -5.11
CA ASN A 95 11.47 -48.63 -5.48
C ASN A 95 10.29 -48.95 -4.55
N GLU A 96 10.27 -48.45 -3.31
CA GLU A 96 9.13 -48.70 -2.43
C GLU A 96 7.90 -47.94 -2.92
N LYS A 97 6.79 -48.68 -3.02
CA LYS A 97 5.48 -48.15 -3.40
C LYS A 97 4.58 -48.05 -2.17
N THR A 98 3.89 -46.93 -2.04
CA THR A 98 2.96 -46.66 -0.95
C THR A 98 1.66 -46.07 -1.49
N THR A 99 0.69 -45.91 -0.60
CA THR A 99 -0.58 -45.24 -0.85
C THR A 99 -0.61 -43.92 -0.09
N PHE A 100 -1.20 -42.90 -0.70
CA PHE A 100 -1.64 -41.70 0.01
C PHE A 100 -3.09 -41.41 -0.32
N ASN A 101 -3.76 -40.77 0.63
CA ASN A 101 -5.19 -40.52 0.55
C ASN A 101 -5.52 -39.22 1.27
N GLY A 102 -6.78 -38.82 1.19
CA GLY A 102 -7.30 -37.74 1.99
C GLY A 102 -8.72 -37.40 1.62
N LYS A 103 -9.21 -36.33 2.22
CA LYS A 103 -10.49 -35.72 1.91
C LYS A 103 -10.32 -34.27 1.51
N VAL A 104 -11.14 -33.83 0.56
CA VAL A 104 -11.31 -32.43 0.21
C VAL A 104 -12.60 -31.96 0.85
N TYR A 105 -12.52 -30.83 1.54
CA TYR A 105 -13.65 -30.15 2.16
C TYR A 105 -13.83 -28.77 1.53
N ASP A 106 -15.04 -28.22 1.64
CA ASP A 106 -15.28 -26.80 1.40
C ASP A 106 -15.03 -25.98 2.68
N ASP A 107 -15.16 -24.65 2.57
CA ASP A 107 -15.02 -23.70 3.67
C ASP A 107 -16.17 -23.77 4.71
N SER A 108 -17.24 -24.51 4.41
CA SER A 108 -18.30 -24.87 5.36
C SER A 108 -17.98 -26.16 6.15
N ASN A 109 -16.82 -26.77 5.91
CA ASN A 109 -16.36 -28.05 6.45
C ASN A 109 -17.11 -29.28 5.91
N ALA A 110 -17.80 -29.16 4.78
CA ALA A 110 -18.50 -30.27 4.15
C ALA A 110 -17.57 -31.00 3.16
N PRO A 111 -17.59 -32.35 3.08
CA PRO A 111 -16.81 -33.08 2.08
C PRO A 111 -17.23 -32.68 0.66
N LEU A 112 -16.24 -32.32 -0.16
CA LEU A 112 -16.46 -31.74 -1.48
C LEU A 112 -16.34 -32.81 -2.57
N GLU A 113 -17.47 -33.25 -3.09
CA GLU A 113 -17.54 -34.17 -4.23
C GLU A 113 -17.15 -33.48 -5.54
N GLY A 114 -16.54 -34.24 -6.47
CA GLY A 114 -16.22 -33.76 -7.81
C GLY A 114 -14.99 -32.85 -7.90
N ALA A 115 -14.21 -32.69 -6.82
CA ALA A 115 -12.94 -31.97 -6.86
C ALA A 115 -11.89 -32.82 -7.57
N THR A 116 -11.12 -32.20 -8.46
CA THR A 116 -9.99 -32.86 -9.13
C THR A 116 -8.76 -32.73 -8.25
N VAL A 117 -8.17 -33.86 -7.86
CA VAL A 117 -6.91 -33.91 -7.12
C VAL A 117 -5.83 -34.39 -8.07
N LYS A 118 -4.79 -33.59 -8.24
CA LYS A 118 -3.59 -33.90 -9.02
C LYS A 118 -2.41 -34.01 -8.06
N ALA A 119 -1.60 -35.03 -8.22
CA ALA A 119 -0.36 -35.20 -7.48
C ALA A 119 0.82 -35.33 -8.45
N ARG A 120 1.90 -34.60 -8.18
CA ARG A 120 3.10 -34.54 -9.02
C ARG A 120 4.36 -34.60 -8.15
N SER A 121 5.32 -35.44 -8.53
CA SER A 121 6.64 -35.46 -7.92
C SER A 121 7.37 -34.13 -8.16
N LEU A 122 7.97 -33.59 -7.09
CA LEU A 122 8.91 -32.48 -7.16
C LEU A 122 10.37 -32.95 -7.19
N SER A 123 10.62 -34.26 -7.09
CA SER A 123 11.96 -34.84 -7.18
C SER A 123 12.37 -35.02 -8.64
N GLU A 124 13.50 -34.42 -9.04
CA GLU A 124 13.98 -34.39 -10.43
C GLU A 124 14.20 -35.78 -11.03
N ASP A 125 14.66 -36.73 -10.20
CA ASP A 125 14.99 -38.10 -10.63
C ASP A 125 13.77 -39.05 -10.69
N VAL A 126 12.60 -38.59 -10.26
CA VAL A 126 11.43 -39.46 -10.06
C VAL A 126 10.22 -38.87 -10.76
N THR A 127 9.90 -39.36 -11.96
CA THR A 127 8.68 -38.97 -12.65
C THR A 127 7.47 -39.68 -12.05
N TYR A 128 6.56 -38.92 -11.47
CA TYR A 128 5.27 -39.39 -10.98
C TYR A 128 4.24 -38.27 -11.13
N GLU A 129 3.17 -38.52 -11.87
CA GLU A 129 2.05 -37.61 -12.02
C GLU A 129 0.75 -38.40 -12.16
N VAL A 130 -0.22 -38.13 -11.30
CA VAL A 130 -1.51 -38.82 -11.28
C VAL A 130 -2.62 -37.84 -10.95
N THR A 131 -3.82 -38.13 -11.43
CA THR A 131 -5.01 -37.31 -11.19
C THR A 131 -6.20 -38.22 -10.88
N THR A 132 -7.04 -37.80 -9.94
CA THR A 132 -8.33 -38.43 -9.65
C THR A 132 -9.38 -37.37 -9.34
N THR A 133 -10.63 -37.78 -9.28
CA THR A 133 -11.74 -36.94 -8.80
C THR A 133 -12.25 -37.49 -7.48
N THR A 134 -12.66 -36.60 -6.57
CA THR A 134 -13.18 -37.02 -5.27
C THR A 134 -14.56 -37.67 -5.38
N THR A 135 -14.79 -38.71 -4.58
CA THR A 135 -16.13 -39.32 -4.35
C THR A 135 -16.45 -39.21 -2.88
N GLY A 136 -17.57 -38.55 -2.53
CA GLY A 136 -17.88 -38.22 -1.13
C GLY A 136 -16.79 -37.39 -0.44
N GLY A 137 -16.07 -36.57 -1.21
CA GLY A 137 -14.90 -35.80 -0.76
C GLY A 137 -13.59 -36.58 -0.67
N ALA A 138 -13.60 -37.91 -0.71
CA ALA A 138 -12.39 -38.71 -0.56
C ALA A 138 -11.62 -38.88 -1.87
N TYR A 139 -10.29 -38.92 -1.77
CA TYR A 139 -9.39 -39.31 -2.84
C TYR A 139 -8.34 -40.30 -2.32
N ALA A 140 -7.79 -41.13 -3.20
CA ALA A 140 -6.68 -42.01 -2.90
C ALA A 140 -5.87 -42.30 -4.15
N PHE A 141 -4.55 -42.44 -3.97
CA PHE A 141 -3.62 -42.85 -5.00
C PHE A 141 -2.78 -44.01 -4.49
N ASN A 142 -2.70 -45.05 -5.29
CA ASN A 142 -1.92 -46.23 -5.00
C ASN A 142 -0.63 -46.21 -5.83
N ASN A 143 0.35 -46.99 -5.37
CA ASN A 143 1.62 -47.21 -6.09
C ASN A 143 2.45 -45.93 -6.28
N ALA A 144 2.36 -44.99 -5.34
CA ALA A 144 3.18 -43.79 -5.31
C ALA A 144 4.60 -44.12 -4.78
N PRO A 145 5.68 -43.56 -5.35
CA PRO A 145 7.04 -43.80 -4.84
C PRO A 145 7.22 -43.19 -3.45
N ALA A 146 7.56 -43.98 -2.44
CA ALA A 146 7.83 -43.47 -1.10
C ALA A 146 9.16 -42.69 -1.05
N GLY A 147 9.30 -41.80 -0.07
CA GLY A 147 10.49 -40.99 0.19
C GLY A 147 10.61 -39.72 -0.67
N ILE A 148 9.72 -39.52 -1.65
CA ILE A 148 9.77 -38.35 -2.53
C ILE A 148 8.99 -37.17 -1.95
N GLN A 149 9.37 -35.96 -2.39
CA GLN A 149 8.56 -34.77 -2.19
C GLN A 149 7.48 -34.70 -3.29
N LEU A 150 6.24 -34.51 -2.87
CA LEU A 150 5.05 -34.52 -3.71
C LEU A 150 4.30 -33.21 -3.57
N GLU A 151 3.95 -32.61 -4.69
CA GLU A 151 2.96 -31.54 -4.77
C GLU A 151 1.59 -32.14 -5.01
N ILE A 152 0.64 -31.87 -4.12
CA ILE A 152 -0.77 -32.25 -4.26
C ILE A 152 -1.56 -30.97 -4.47
N THR A 153 -2.26 -30.87 -5.59
CA THR A 153 -3.11 -29.72 -5.93
C THR A 153 -4.54 -30.21 -6.09
N THR A 154 -5.49 -29.49 -5.53
CA THR A 154 -6.91 -29.75 -5.69
C THR A 154 -7.60 -28.54 -6.32
N THR A 155 -8.45 -28.81 -7.30
CA THR A 155 -9.18 -27.80 -8.06
C THR A 155 -10.62 -28.25 -8.28
N LYS A 156 -11.54 -27.29 -8.34
CA LYS A 156 -12.93 -27.53 -8.75
C LYS A 156 -13.44 -26.27 -9.44
N ALA A 157 -14.19 -26.42 -10.52
CA ALA A 157 -14.76 -25.28 -11.22
C ALA A 157 -15.66 -24.48 -10.26
N GLY A 158 -15.47 -23.15 -10.23
CA GLY A 158 -16.17 -22.25 -9.30
C GLY A 158 -15.60 -22.25 -7.87
N TYR A 159 -14.48 -22.93 -7.62
CA TYR A 159 -13.80 -22.90 -6.33
C TYR A 159 -12.34 -22.48 -6.51
N THR A 160 -11.78 -21.87 -5.47
CA THR A 160 -10.36 -21.57 -5.38
C THR A 160 -9.53 -22.85 -5.35
N SER A 161 -8.32 -22.79 -5.89
CA SER A 161 -7.40 -23.94 -5.90
C SER A 161 -6.58 -23.98 -4.62
N ARG A 162 -6.22 -25.20 -4.17
CA ARG A 162 -5.34 -25.39 -3.02
C ARG A 162 -4.20 -26.32 -3.37
N ARG A 163 -3.06 -26.08 -2.75
CA ARG A 163 -1.81 -26.80 -2.96
C ARG A 163 -1.23 -27.21 -1.61
N ARG A 164 -0.63 -28.40 -1.57
CA ARG A 164 0.20 -28.88 -0.46
C ARG A 164 1.49 -29.47 -1.02
N VAL A 165 2.56 -29.37 -0.25
CA VAL A 165 3.82 -30.05 -0.55
C VAL A 165 4.15 -30.95 0.62
N GLU A 166 4.27 -32.25 0.35
CA GLU A 166 4.39 -33.30 1.37
C GLU A 166 5.55 -34.22 1.04
N VAL A 167 6.18 -34.80 2.06
CA VAL A 167 7.13 -35.91 1.88
C VAL A 167 6.39 -37.21 2.11
N LEU A 168 6.36 -38.06 1.09
CA LEU A 168 5.60 -39.29 1.14
C LEU A 168 6.33 -40.34 1.96
N LYS A 169 5.70 -40.86 3.02
CA LYS A 169 6.32 -41.82 3.94
C LYS A 169 6.18 -43.25 3.44
N SER A 170 7.15 -44.09 3.80
CA SER A 170 6.97 -45.55 3.77
C SER A 170 5.73 -45.94 4.58
N ASN A 171 4.99 -46.94 4.12
CA ASN A 171 3.80 -47.45 4.82
C ASN A 171 3.72 -48.98 4.83
N ILE A 172 4.86 -49.63 5.04
CA ILE A 172 4.96 -51.10 5.10
C ILE A 172 4.07 -51.69 6.21
N SER A 173 3.82 -50.93 7.28
CA SER A 173 2.96 -51.35 8.40
C SER A 173 1.46 -51.24 8.11
N GLY A 174 1.05 -50.67 6.97
CA GLY A 174 -0.35 -50.56 6.57
C GLY A 174 -1.18 -49.60 7.41
N ASP A 175 -0.58 -48.55 7.97
CA ASP A 175 -1.32 -47.51 8.70
C ASP A 175 -2.09 -46.65 7.69
N PRO A 176 -3.43 -46.64 7.70
CA PRO A 176 -4.23 -45.86 6.75
C PRO A 176 -3.98 -44.35 6.84
N ASN A 177 -3.40 -43.86 7.94
CA ASN A 177 -3.15 -42.45 8.23
C ASN A 177 -1.71 -41.99 7.96
N ALA A 178 -0.78 -42.90 7.65
CA ALA A 178 0.64 -42.57 7.48
C ALA A 178 0.88 -41.47 6.43
N ASN A 179 0.08 -41.48 5.36
CA ASN A 179 0.10 -40.53 4.25
C ASN A 179 -1.32 -39.99 3.96
N ARG A 180 -2.01 -39.54 5.01
CA ARG A 180 -3.31 -38.89 4.87
C ARG A 180 -3.15 -37.36 4.83
N TYR A 181 -3.60 -36.76 3.74
CA TYR A 181 -3.45 -35.32 3.48
C TYR A 181 -4.81 -34.70 3.12
N ASP A 182 -5.51 -34.16 4.10
CA ASP A 182 -6.82 -33.55 3.92
C ASP A 182 -6.71 -32.07 3.49
N PHE A 183 -7.52 -31.63 2.54
CA PHE A 183 -7.70 -30.22 2.20
C PHE A 183 -8.94 -29.70 2.93
N GLY A 184 -8.72 -28.97 4.02
CA GLY A 184 -9.79 -28.62 4.95
C GLY A 184 -10.01 -29.70 6.02
N THR A 185 -11.10 -29.57 6.77
CA THR A 185 -11.48 -30.48 7.87
C THR A 185 -13.00 -30.61 7.93
N ASN A 186 -13.51 -31.61 8.66
CA ASN A 186 -14.95 -31.80 8.91
C ASN A 186 -15.46 -31.04 10.14
N GLY A 187 -14.77 -29.96 10.52
CA GLY A 187 -15.08 -29.12 11.65
C GLY A 187 -14.03 -28.02 11.80
N PRO A 188 -14.24 -27.04 12.69
CA PRO A 188 -13.37 -25.86 12.81
C PRO A 188 -11.99 -26.18 13.42
N ALA A 189 -11.82 -27.35 14.03
CA ALA A 189 -10.57 -27.75 14.66
C ALA A 189 -9.56 -28.27 13.65
N MET A 190 -8.28 -27.92 13.86
CA MET A 190 -7.18 -28.57 13.16
C MET A 190 -7.14 -30.06 13.55
N THR A 191 -6.80 -30.89 12.57
CA THR A 191 -6.59 -32.33 12.77
C THR A 191 -5.16 -32.67 12.36
N ASP A 192 -4.69 -33.86 12.72
CA ASP A 192 -3.36 -34.34 12.31
C ASP A 192 -3.20 -34.43 10.78
N PHE A 193 -4.30 -34.38 10.02
CA PHE A 193 -4.34 -34.63 8.58
C PHE A 193 -4.64 -33.39 7.75
N GLY A 194 -5.25 -32.37 8.34
CA GLY A 194 -5.72 -31.18 7.64
C GLY A 194 -6.14 -30.06 8.58
N VAL A 195 -6.26 -28.87 8.01
CA VAL A 195 -6.62 -27.63 8.68
C VAL A 195 -7.76 -26.95 7.92
N ALA A 196 -8.75 -26.40 8.63
CA ALA A 196 -10.00 -25.90 8.03
C ALA A 196 -9.77 -24.88 6.89
N TYR A 197 -8.80 -23.97 7.04
CA TYR A 197 -8.50 -22.93 6.06
C TYR A 197 -7.86 -23.43 4.74
N ASN A 198 -7.57 -24.74 4.64
CA ASN A 198 -7.18 -25.40 3.40
C ASN A 198 -8.36 -26.01 2.64
N GLY A 199 -9.59 -25.83 3.14
CA GLY A 199 -10.80 -26.11 2.38
C GLY A 199 -10.87 -25.26 1.11
N LEU A 200 -11.53 -25.81 0.10
CA LEU A 200 -11.84 -25.09 -1.13
C LEU A 200 -12.97 -24.11 -0.84
N SER A 201 -12.88 -22.89 -1.36
CA SER A 201 -13.92 -21.89 -1.16
C SER A 201 -14.46 -21.45 -2.52
N ASP A 202 -15.76 -21.23 -2.59
CA ASP A 202 -16.45 -20.61 -3.72
C ASP A 202 -16.61 -19.09 -3.53
N LYS A 203 -16.02 -18.52 -2.47
CA LYS A 203 -16.02 -17.08 -2.20
C LYS A 203 -14.74 -16.42 -2.72
N PRO A 204 -14.82 -15.18 -3.23
CA PRO A 204 -13.68 -14.48 -3.82
C PRO A 204 -12.54 -14.24 -2.82
N GLU A 205 -11.29 -14.39 -3.25
CA GLU A 205 -10.08 -14.29 -2.42
C GLU A 205 -9.08 -13.32 -3.05
N VAL A 206 -8.32 -12.57 -2.23
CA VAL A 206 -7.10 -11.89 -2.70
C VAL A 206 -5.94 -12.88 -2.63
N ILE A 207 -5.35 -13.20 -3.78
CA ILE A 207 -4.35 -14.26 -3.93
C ILE A 207 -2.92 -13.72 -4.16
N SER A 208 -2.79 -12.46 -4.54
CA SER A 208 -1.49 -11.79 -4.67
C SER A 208 -1.63 -10.29 -4.44
N VAL A 209 -0.58 -9.68 -3.91
CA VAL A 209 -0.53 -8.26 -3.60
C VAL A 209 0.82 -7.64 -3.94
N THR A 210 0.79 -6.37 -4.34
CA THR A 210 1.94 -5.46 -4.35
C THR A 210 1.57 -4.23 -3.52
N PRO A 211 2.42 -3.74 -2.62
CA PRO A 211 3.64 -4.38 -2.09
C PRO A 211 3.36 -5.78 -1.51
N GLY A 212 4.37 -6.64 -1.53
CA GLY A 212 4.23 -7.98 -0.96
C GLY A 212 4.01 -7.94 0.55
N ARG A 213 3.36 -8.98 1.08
CA ARG A 213 3.21 -9.16 2.53
C ARG A 213 4.55 -9.11 3.25
N ASN A 214 4.63 -8.31 4.32
CA ASN A 214 5.82 -8.03 5.12
C ASN A 214 7.01 -7.48 4.29
N ALA A 215 6.76 -6.92 3.10
CA ALA A 215 7.80 -6.24 2.35
C ALA A 215 8.37 -5.08 3.19
N SER A 216 9.67 -4.86 3.08
CA SER A 216 10.39 -3.77 3.73
C SER A 216 11.08 -2.91 2.69
N GLY A 217 11.33 -1.64 3.02
CA GLY A 217 12.01 -0.71 2.13
C GLY A 217 11.19 -0.35 0.89
N VAL A 218 9.86 -0.38 1.03
CA VAL A 218 8.92 0.01 -0.01
C VAL A 218 9.01 1.52 -0.24
N ALA A 219 9.03 1.98 -1.49
CA ALA A 219 9.04 3.41 -1.78
C ALA A 219 7.69 4.04 -1.36
N PRO A 220 7.66 5.24 -0.74
CA PRO A 220 6.42 5.84 -0.26
C PRO A 220 5.35 6.10 -1.34
N ASN A 221 5.75 6.24 -2.61
CA ASN A 221 4.85 6.44 -3.75
C ASN A 221 4.48 5.13 -4.48
N THR A 222 4.74 3.97 -3.88
CA THR A 222 4.49 2.66 -4.52
C THR A 222 3.02 2.47 -4.87
N SER A 223 2.76 1.97 -6.08
CA SER A 223 1.43 1.54 -6.52
C SER A 223 1.01 0.23 -5.85
N PHE A 224 -0.29 0.07 -5.67
CA PHE A 224 -0.86 -1.15 -5.10
C PHE A 224 -1.50 -1.99 -6.18
N ILE A 225 -1.27 -3.31 -6.15
CA ILE A 225 -1.90 -4.25 -7.06
C ILE A 225 -2.53 -5.35 -6.22
N LEU A 226 -3.81 -5.66 -6.47
CA LEU A 226 -4.52 -6.78 -5.86
C LEU A 226 -4.98 -7.72 -6.96
N ALA A 227 -4.54 -8.98 -6.91
CA ALA A 227 -5.05 -10.04 -7.78
C ALA A 227 -6.05 -10.91 -7.01
N PHE A 228 -7.15 -11.25 -7.68
CA PHE A 228 -8.28 -11.98 -7.12
C PHE A 228 -8.37 -13.39 -7.72
N SER A 229 -8.99 -14.31 -6.98
CA SER A 229 -9.24 -15.68 -7.44
C SER A 229 -10.19 -15.77 -8.64
N GLU A 230 -10.96 -14.71 -8.91
CA GLU A 230 -12.05 -14.67 -9.88
C GLU A 230 -12.44 -13.23 -10.23
N PRO A 231 -13.28 -13.03 -11.28
CA PRO A 231 -13.80 -11.70 -11.64
C PRO A 231 -14.64 -11.04 -10.54
N MET A 232 -14.29 -9.80 -10.20
CA MET A 232 -14.87 -9.09 -9.06
C MET A 232 -15.94 -8.06 -9.44
N ASP A 233 -16.90 -7.83 -8.53
CA ASP A 233 -17.65 -6.57 -8.52
C ASP A 233 -16.73 -5.43 -8.05
N ARG A 234 -16.23 -4.69 -9.04
CA ARG A 234 -15.32 -3.55 -8.86
C ARG A 234 -15.75 -2.63 -7.73
N ASN A 235 -17.02 -2.23 -7.67
CA ASN A 235 -17.49 -1.24 -6.71
C ASN A 235 -17.33 -1.72 -5.26
N THR A 236 -17.55 -3.01 -5.01
CA THR A 236 -17.45 -3.59 -3.68
C THR A 236 -16.02 -3.68 -3.18
N VAL A 237 -15.06 -3.93 -4.07
CA VAL A 237 -13.63 -3.91 -3.76
C VAL A 237 -13.17 -2.48 -3.53
N GLU A 238 -13.44 -1.59 -4.49
CA GLU A 238 -12.93 -0.22 -4.48
C GLU A 238 -13.38 0.57 -3.24
N LYS A 239 -14.66 0.47 -2.87
CA LYS A 239 -15.19 1.22 -1.70
C LYS A 239 -14.62 0.74 -0.37
N ASN A 240 -14.17 -0.51 -0.32
CA ASN A 240 -13.67 -1.13 0.90
C ASN A 240 -12.14 -1.01 1.04
N PHE A 241 -11.41 -0.66 -0.03
CA PHE A 241 -9.96 -0.49 -0.01
C PHE A 241 -9.52 0.66 0.90
N GLY A 242 -8.61 0.35 1.83
CA GLY A 242 -7.96 1.34 2.69
C GLY A 242 -6.52 0.97 3.02
N ILE A 243 -5.71 2.03 3.16
CA ILE A 243 -4.37 1.97 3.73
C ILE A 243 -4.42 2.61 5.10
N TYR A 244 -3.95 1.87 6.09
CA TYR A 244 -3.88 2.31 7.47
C TYR A 244 -2.43 2.38 7.92
N ALA A 245 -2.15 3.30 8.83
CA ALA A 245 -0.85 3.40 9.50
C ALA A 245 -1.00 3.14 11.00
N GLY A 246 0.05 2.57 11.58
CA GLY A 246 0.22 2.44 13.02
C GLY A 246 1.69 2.58 13.37
N SER A 247 1.98 3.08 14.57
CA SER A 247 3.34 3.12 15.10
C SER A 247 3.29 3.25 16.63
N ASN A 248 4.41 2.96 17.31
CA ASN A 248 4.54 3.14 18.75
C ASN A 248 5.16 4.50 19.13
N GLU A 249 5.64 5.26 18.14
CA GLU A 249 6.33 6.55 18.32
C GLU A 249 5.61 7.66 17.55
N THR A 250 5.70 8.89 18.05
CA THR A 250 5.18 10.05 17.32
C THR A 250 6.15 10.43 16.20
N LEU A 251 5.62 10.99 15.11
CA LEU A 251 6.47 11.55 14.05
C LEU A 251 7.40 12.64 14.62
N SER A 252 8.51 12.89 13.95
CA SER A 252 9.48 13.93 14.29
C SER A 252 8.87 15.33 14.27
N VAL A 253 7.81 15.54 13.48
CA VAL A 253 7.06 16.79 13.40
C VAL A 253 5.97 16.94 14.47
N ASP A 254 5.66 15.87 15.21
CA ASP A 254 4.68 15.87 16.29
C ASP A 254 5.34 16.21 17.62
N SER A 255 4.88 17.27 18.31
CA SER A 255 5.49 17.74 19.57
C SER A 255 4.72 17.38 20.84
N VAL A 256 3.43 16.99 20.75
CA VAL A 256 2.59 16.75 21.95
C VAL A 256 1.59 15.60 21.80
N ALA A 257 1.09 15.32 20.58
CA ALA A 257 0.20 14.19 20.32
C ALA A 257 0.41 13.66 18.89
N PRO A 258 0.44 12.34 18.68
CA PRO A 258 0.59 11.75 17.35
C PRO A 258 -0.57 12.13 16.45
N THR A 259 -0.25 12.56 15.23
CA THR A 259 -1.22 12.84 14.16
C THR A 259 -1.48 11.65 13.27
N LEU A 260 -0.49 10.75 13.14
CA LEU A 260 -0.65 9.51 12.38
C LEU A 260 -1.22 8.35 13.22
N ILE A 261 -1.31 8.47 14.55
CA ILE A 261 -1.51 7.31 15.44
C ILE A 261 -2.47 7.61 16.61
N GLN A 262 -3.55 6.84 16.70
CA GLN A 262 -3.92 6.17 17.96
C GLN A 262 -3.89 4.66 17.64
N GLY A 263 -3.15 3.73 18.24
CA GLY A 263 -2.28 3.66 19.44
C GLY A 263 -1.10 2.67 19.21
N PHE A 264 -0.34 2.19 20.21
CA PHE A 264 -0.61 0.95 20.98
C PHE A 264 0.14 0.87 22.34
N SER A 265 -0.29 -0.08 23.19
CA SER A 265 0.47 -0.56 24.36
C SER A 265 1.18 -1.92 24.15
N ASN A 266 1.05 -2.61 23.01
CA ASN A 266 1.71 -3.90 22.73
C ASN A 266 1.95 -4.17 21.23
N ALA A 267 3.14 -4.68 20.89
CA ALA A 267 3.78 -4.65 19.57
C ALA A 267 3.42 -5.77 18.57
N TYR A 268 2.32 -6.52 18.75
CA TYR A 268 2.12 -7.78 17.99
C TYR A 268 0.90 -7.87 17.08
N ASP A 269 -0.04 -6.91 17.08
CA ASP A 269 -1.20 -7.01 16.18
C ASP A 269 -1.80 -5.63 15.84
N VAL A 270 -1.50 -5.13 14.64
CA VAL A 270 -2.14 -3.92 14.10
C VAL A 270 -3.51 -4.33 13.58
N THR A 271 -4.50 -4.43 14.47
CA THR A 271 -5.88 -4.60 14.00
C THR A 271 -6.37 -3.27 13.40
N PRO A 272 -7.23 -3.25 12.37
CA PRO A 272 -7.77 -2.02 11.79
C PRO A 272 -8.44 -1.08 12.82
N ALA A 273 -8.90 -1.64 13.95
CA ALA A 273 -9.51 -0.90 15.05
C ALA A 273 -8.53 -0.01 15.85
N ALA A 274 -7.22 -0.21 15.69
CA ALA A 274 -6.18 0.51 16.43
C ALA A 274 -5.11 1.11 15.49
N SER A 275 -5.49 1.33 14.23
CA SER A 275 -4.69 1.98 13.19
C SER A 275 -5.48 3.13 12.58
N SER A 276 -4.80 4.17 12.12
CA SER A 276 -5.44 5.33 11.49
C SER A 276 -5.61 5.09 9.99
N LEU A 277 -6.80 5.33 9.45
CA LEU A 277 -6.99 5.34 7.99
C LEU A 277 -6.20 6.52 7.41
N VAL A 278 -5.21 6.25 6.57
CA VAL A 278 -4.39 7.27 5.92
C VAL A 278 -4.94 7.59 4.54
N TRP A 279 -5.21 6.54 3.75
CA TRP A 279 -5.72 6.69 2.39
C TRP A 279 -6.86 5.71 2.13
N SER A 280 -7.94 6.21 1.53
CA SER A 280 -8.98 5.39 0.90
C SER A 280 -8.87 5.50 -0.62
N LYS A 281 -9.79 4.88 -1.38
CA LYS A 281 -9.83 4.97 -2.84
C LYS A 281 -9.76 6.40 -3.41
N SER A 282 -10.15 7.42 -2.64
CA SER A 282 -10.12 8.81 -3.11
C SER A 282 -8.71 9.29 -3.48
N ALA A 283 -7.68 8.74 -2.83
CA ALA A 283 -6.28 9.07 -3.07
C ALA A 283 -5.69 8.43 -4.33
N PHE A 284 -6.41 7.51 -4.98
CA PHE A 284 -5.88 6.70 -6.07
C PHE A 284 -6.63 6.92 -7.39
N SER A 285 -5.90 6.73 -8.49
CA SER A 285 -6.41 6.41 -9.82
C SER A 285 -6.46 4.89 -9.95
N LEU A 286 -7.66 4.35 -10.15
CA LEU A 286 -7.91 2.91 -10.13
C LEU A 286 -8.05 2.40 -11.56
N SER A 287 -7.41 1.28 -11.86
CA SER A 287 -7.51 0.60 -13.14
C SER A 287 -7.65 -0.90 -12.94
N TRP A 288 -8.68 -1.49 -13.55
CA TRP A 288 -8.89 -2.93 -13.58
C TRP A 288 -8.37 -3.51 -14.89
N ASN A 289 -7.87 -4.74 -14.84
CA ASN A 289 -7.65 -5.53 -16.04
C ASN A 289 -8.98 -5.91 -16.72
N ALA A 290 -8.91 -6.50 -17.92
CA ALA A 290 -10.09 -6.70 -18.77
C ALA A 290 -11.11 -7.72 -18.23
N ASP A 291 -10.66 -8.67 -17.42
CA ASP A 291 -11.46 -9.75 -16.84
C ASP A 291 -11.86 -9.49 -15.38
N ASP A 292 -11.55 -8.30 -14.83
CA ASP A 292 -11.89 -7.89 -13.47
C ASP A 292 -11.26 -8.75 -12.36
N THR A 293 -10.14 -9.42 -12.64
CA THR A 293 -9.41 -10.24 -11.66
C THR A 293 -8.21 -9.51 -11.05
N GLU A 294 -7.89 -8.31 -11.51
CA GLU A 294 -6.78 -7.52 -10.99
C GLU A 294 -7.12 -6.03 -10.92
N LEU A 295 -6.86 -5.43 -9.76
CA LEU A 295 -6.99 -4.00 -9.50
C LEU A 295 -5.61 -3.40 -9.27
N THR A 296 -5.24 -2.40 -10.08
CA THR A 296 -4.10 -1.52 -9.82
C THR A 296 -4.59 -0.17 -9.28
N LEU A 297 -3.97 0.30 -8.20
CA LEU A 297 -4.21 1.60 -7.57
C LEU A 297 -2.91 2.42 -7.60
N ASN A 298 -2.92 3.49 -8.40
CA ASN A 298 -1.81 4.45 -8.46
C ASN A 298 -2.17 5.70 -7.68
N PHE A 299 -1.25 6.27 -6.90
CA PHE A 299 -1.52 7.54 -6.23
C PHE A 299 -1.89 8.64 -7.25
N LYS A 300 -2.90 9.44 -6.93
CA LYS A 300 -3.20 10.70 -7.63
C LYS A 300 -2.20 11.77 -7.21
N ASP A 301 -1.98 12.74 -8.09
CA ASP A 301 -1.42 14.05 -7.73
C ASP A 301 -0.10 14.02 -6.93
N GLU A 302 0.87 13.17 -7.31
CA GLU A 302 2.14 12.99 -6.56
C GLU A 302 1.98 12.65 -5.07
N ARG A 303 0.80 12.20 -4.62
CA ARG A 303 0.59 11.72 -3.25
C ARG A 303 1.52 10.56 -2.97
N ARG A 304 1.92 10.45 -1.70
CA ARG A 304 2.74 9.36 -1.18
C ARG A 304 2.30 8.99 0.24
N LEU A 305 2.79 7.86 0.72
CA LEU A 305 2.70 7.49 2.13
C LEU A 305 3.56 8.47 2.95
N PRO A 306 3.03 9.04 4.04
CA PRO A 306 3.85 9.79 5.00
C PRO A 306 5.02 8.95 5.52
N SER A 307 6.17 9.57 5.75
CA SER A 307 7.34 8.91 6.32
C SER A 307 7.97 9.79 7.39
N ASP A 308 9.12 9.37 7.92
CA ASP A 308 9.91 10.12 8.89
C ASP A 308 11.39 10.01 8.53
N LYS A 309 12.20 10.99 8.94
CA LYS A 309 13.66 10.95 8.83
C LYS A 309 14.31 9.98 9.80
N ASP A 310 13.69 9.79 10.97
CA ASP A 310 14.13 8.83 11.98
C ASP A 310 13.48 7.48 11.69
N SER A 311 14.30 6.46 11.43
CA SER A 311 13.83 5.12 11.14
C SER A 311 12.98 4.50 12.25
N ASN A 312 13.14 4.94 13.51
CA ASN A 312 12.34 4.43 14.63
C ASN A 312 10.91 5.00 14.64
N LYS A 313 10.71 6.12 13.94
CA LYS A 313 9.44 6.85 13.87
C LYS A 313 8.69 6.63 12.55
N VAL A 314 9.30 5.94 11.59
CA VAL A 314 8.63 5.57 10.33
C VAL A 314 7.41 4.69 10.66
N PRO A 315 6.21 5.03 10.17
CA PRO A 315 5.02 4.22 10.42
C PRO A 315 5.06 2.85 9.75
N ASP A 316 4.48 1.85 10.41
CA ASP A 316 4.11 0.60 9.77
C ASP A 316 2.79 0.79 9.02
N TYR A 317 2.72 0.27 7.80
CA TYR A 317 1.54 0.36 6.95
C TYR A 317 0.86 -0.98 6.77
N GLN A 318 -0.46 -0.93 6.63
CA GLN A 318 -1.27 -2.09 6.28
C GLN A 318 -2.35 -1.76 5.26
N VAL A 319 -2.69 -2.75 4.45
CA VAL A 319 -3.83 -2.70 3.52
C VAL A 319 -4.94 -3.57 4.06
N SER A 320 -6.18 -3.04 4.06
CA SER A 320 -7.39 -3.80 4.37
C SER A 320 -8.50 -3.54 3.36
N LEU A 321 -9.53 -4.38 3.42
CA LEU A 321 -10.79 -4.23 2.67
C LEU A 321 -11.97 -3.98 3.62
N THR A 322 -11.79 -3.09 4.61
CA THR A 322 -12.76 -2.85 5.69
C THR A 322 -13.21 -1.39 5.82
N VAL A 323 -12.97 -0.53 4.82
CA VAL A 323 -13.28 0.90 4.91
C VAL A 323 -14.78 1.19 4.98
N ASP A 324 -15.61 0.41 4.29
CA ASP A 324 -17.07 0.59 4.24
C ASP A 324 -17.78 -0.59 4.93
N ASP A 325 -18.55 -1.40 4.21
CA ASP A 325 -19.27 -2.55 4.77
C ASP A 325 -18.38 -3.78 5.01
N GLY A 326 -17.12 -3.72 4.58
CA GLY A 326 -16.16 -4.82 4.70
C GLY A 326 -16.54 -6.04 3.89
N GLN A 327 -17.34 -5.89 2.82
CA GLN A 327 -17.75 -7.00 1.97
C GLN A 327 -17.26 -6.81 0.53
N ILE A 328 -16.49 -7.77 0.04
CA ILE A 328 -16.15 -7.86 -1.38
C ILE A 328 -16.99 -8.94 -2.04
N LYS A 329 -17.40 -8.71 -3.29
CA LYS A 329 -18.25 -9.63 -4.04
C LYS A 329 -17.66 -9.96 -5.39
N ASP A 330 -17.91 -11.18 -5.85
CA ASP A 330 -17.69 -11.57 -7.24
C ASP A 330 -18.79 -10.99 -8.16
N LYS A 331 -18.70 -11.26 -9.47
CA LYS A 331 -19.74 -10.87 -10.44
C LYS A 331 -21.10 -11.53 -10.22
N ASN A 332 -21.15 -12.66 -9.52
CA ASN A 332 -22.39 -13.41 -9.26
C ASN A 332 -23.05 -12.98 -7.93
N GLY A 333 -22.41 -12.10 -7.16
CA GLY A 333 -22.89 -11.59 -5.88
C GLY A 333 -22.51 -12.45 -4.67
N VAL A 334 -21.68 -13.48 -4.84
CA VAL A 334 -21.06 -14.24 -3.74
C VAL A 334 -20.10 -13.32 -3.00
N SER A 335 -20.24 -13.29 -1.67
CA SER A 335 -19.55 -12.32 -0.81
C SER A 335 -18.50 -12.98 0.06
N ARG A 336 -17.40 -12.26 0.31
CA ARG A 336 -16.45 -12.54 1.40
C ARG A 336 -16.35 -11.31 2.30
N ALA A 337 -16.44 -11.53 3.60
CA ALA A 337 -16.30 -10.51 4.64
C ALA A 337 -15.16 -10.83 5.60
N ALA A 338 -14.71 -9.85 6.40
CA ALA A 338 -13.74 -10.07 7.47
C ALA A 338 -14.19 -11.15 8.47
N ALA A 339 -15.50 -11.27 8.70
CA ALA A 339 -16.09 -12.30 9.56
C ALA A 339 -15.93 -13.74 9.00
N ASP A 340 -15.64 -13.90 7.71
CA ASP A 340 -15.32 -15.19 7.08
C ASP A 340 -13.85 -15.61 7.28
N GLY A 341 -13.13 -14.95 8.20
CA GLY A 341 -11.72 -15.21 8.49
C GLY A 341 -10.74 -14.28 7.78
N GLY A 342 -11.22 -13.33 6.97
CA GLY A 342 -10.39 -12.36 6.25
C GLY A 342 -10.54 -12.45 4.73
N TYR A 343 -9.70 -11.73 4.00
CA TYR A 343 -9.78 -11.58 2.53
C TYR A 343 -8.56 -12.12 1.81
N PHE A 344 -7.40 -12.00 2.47
CA PHE A 344 -6.09 -12.22 1.88
C PHE A 344 -5.63 -13.65 2.13
N LYS A 345 -5.46 -14.44 1.07
CA LYS A 345 -4.90 -15.79 1.10
C LYS A 345 -3.52 -15.78 0.43
N LEU A 346 -2.59 -15.07 1.06
CA LEU A 346 -1.23 -14.80 0.52
C LEU A 346 -0.20 -15.87 0.90
N THR A 347 -0.57 -16.75 1.84
CA THR A 347 0.25 -17.88 2.28
C THR A 347 -0.60 -19.13 2.32
N ASP A 348 0.04 -20.29 2.51
CA ASP A 348 -0.67 -21.55 2.75
C ASP A 348 -1.43 -21.56 4.10
N GLY A 349 -1.28 -20.52 4.94
CA GLY A 349 -1.89 -20.39 6.27
C GLY A 349 -3.34 -19.88 6.30
N GLN A 350 -3.80 -19.40 7.45
CA GLN A 350 -5.13 -18.79 7.59
C GLN A 350 -5.29 -17.55 6.69
N PHE A 351 -6.55 -17.21 6.41
CA PHE A 351 -6.87 -15.91 5.82
C PHE A 351 -6.42 -14.78 6.74
N GLU A 352 -6.00 -13.70 6.11
CA GLU A 352 -5.61 -12.48 6.80
C GLU A 352 -6.66 -11.40 6.54
N GLY A 353 -7.03 -10.65 7.57
CA GLY A 353 -7.96 -9.51 7.43
C GLY A 353 -7.28 -8.27 6.85
N ASN A 354 -5.96 -8.20 6.97
CA ASN A 354 -5.08 -7.18 6.41
C ASN A 354 -3.71 -7.82 6.13
N TYR A 355 -2.86 -7.12 5.37
CA TYR A 355 -1.44 -7.43 5.32
C TYR A 355 -0.63 -6.17 5.57
N LYS A 356 0.56 -6.33 6.15
CA LYS A 356 1.47 -5.24 6.49
C LYS A 356 2.66 -5.13 5.55
N PHE A 357 3.26 -3.95 5.48
CA PHE A 357 4.53 -3.66 4.82
C PHE A 357 5.17 -2.42 5.46
N ALA A 358 6.47 -2.27 5.30
CA ALA A 358 7.25 -1.14 5.81
C ALA A 358 7.86 -0.35 4.65
N ILE A 359 7.85 0.98 4.79
CA ILE A 359 8.39 1.90 3.79
C ILE A 359 9.80 2.37 4.13
N ASN A 360 10.48 2.99 3.16
CA ASN A 360 11.73 3.71 3.43
C ASN A 360 11.48 4.97 4.25
N ARG A 361 12.43 5.30 5.12
CA ARG A 361 12.54 6.63 5.74
C ARG A 361 12.78 7.71 4.68
N ASP A 362 12.43 8.94 5.00
CA ASP A 362 12.64 10.10 4.15
C ASP A 362 13.73 10.99 4.75
N THR A 363 14.91 11.01 4.14
CA THR A 363 16.08 11.78 4.61
C THR A 363 16.44 12.93 3.69
N GLU A 364 15.65 13.15 2.64
CA GLU A 364 15.88 14.25 1.73
C GLU A 364 15.47 15.55 2.42
N ALA A 365 16.27 16.60 2.25
CA ALA A 365 15.94 17.90 2.79
C ALA A 365 15.13 18.69 1.75
N PRO A 366 14.03 19.35 2.15
CA PRO A 366 13.28 20.19 1.22
C PRO A 366 14.15 21.37 0.76
N GLN A 367 14.03 21.72 -0.51
CA GLN A 367 14.70 22.86 -1.14
C GLN A 367 13.67 23.83 -1.69
N ALA A 368 13.97 25.13 -1.66
CA ALA A 368 13.14 26.13 -2.32
C ALA A 368 13.45 26.14 -3.83
N ASP A 369 12.90 25.19 -4.58
CA ASP A 369 13.24 24.94 -5.98
C ASP A 369 12.99 26.12 -6.92
N SER A 370 11.85 26.78 -6.74
CA SER A 370 11.48 27.92 -7.59
C SER A 370 10.46 28.81 -6.93
N LEU A 371 10.28 30.01 -7.48
CA LEU A 371 9.15 30.85 -7.12
C LEU A 371 8.45 31.45 -8.33
N LYS A 372 7.19 31.82 -8.13
CA LYS A 372 6.40 32.63 -9.06
C LYS A 372 5.88 33.85 -8.33
N ALA A 373 6.35 35.03 -8.72
CA ALA A 373 5.85 36.31 -8.23
C ALA A 373 4.72 36.80 -9.17
N LEU A 374 3.53 37.00 -8.60
CA LEU A 374 2.31 37.39 -9.30
C LEU A 374 1.87 38.76 -8.82
N THR A 375 1.59 39.67 -9.75
CA THR A 375 1.14 41.03 -9.40
C THR A 375 -0.38 41.17 -9.45
N GLY A 376 -0.93 42.06 -8.62
CA GLY A 376 -2.35 42.45 -8.70
C GLY A 376 -2.71 43.09 -10.05
N GLU A 377 -1.74 43.77 -10.67
CA GLU A 377 -1.89 44.47 -11.95
C GLU A 377 -2.16 43.52 -13.13
N ASN A 378 -1.73 42.25 -13.04
CA ASN A 378 -1.91 41.22 -14.07
C ASN A 378 -3.03 40.22 -13.75
N GLY A 379 -3.99 40.61 -12.92
CA GLY A 379 -5.24 39.88 -12.70
C GLY A 379 -5.26 38.97 -11.48
N ASN A 380 -4.30 39.08 -10.57
CA ASN A 380 -4.39 38.41 -9.28
C ASN A 380 -5.39 39.12 -8.36
N LEU A 381 -6.37 38.38 -7.86
CA LEU A 381 -7.51 38.94 -7.10
C LEU A 381 -7.12 39.43 -5.69
N PHE A 382 -5.94 39.04 -5.20
CA PHE A 382 -5.49 39.30 -3.82
C PHE A 382 -4.37 40.34 -3.72
N GLY A 383 -4.02 41.03 -4.82
CA GLY A 383 -2.83 41.88 -4.90
C GLY A 383 -1.60 41.06 -5.28
N ASP A 384 -0.43 41.42 -4.76
CA ASP A 384 0.77 40.66 -5.05
C ASP A 384 0.80 39.33 -4.26
N GLU A 385 1.22 38.23 -4.91
CA GLU A 385 1.32 36.89 -4.33
C GLU A 385 2.61 36.23 -4.80
N ILE A 386 3.37 35.62 -3.89
CA ILE A 386 4.52 34.80 -4.25
C ILE A 386 4.19 33.35 -3.98
N LYS A 387 4.30 32.50 -5.00
CA LYS A 387 4.22 31.04 -4.84
C LYS A 387 5.63 30.50 -4.73
N VAL A 388 6.01 29.99 -3.57
CA VAL A 388 7.27 29.28 -3.35
C VAL A 388 7.00 27.80 -3.57
N VAL A 389 7.67 27.19 -4.53
CA VAL A 389 7.55 25.77 -4.87
C VAL A 389 8.76 25.05 -4.31
N TYR A 390 8.52 24.03 -3.48
CA TYR A 390 9.55 23.21 -2.87
C TYR A 390 9.83 21.94 -3.69
N SER A 391 11.01 21.35 -3.48
CA SER A 391 11.39 20.05 -4.07
C SER A 391 10.48 18.90 -3.64
N GLU A 392 9.85 19.03 -2.47
CA GLU A 392 8.98 18.03 -1.89
C GLU A 392 7.79 18.64 -1.14
N PRO A 393 6.75 17.82 -0.84
CA PRO A 393 5.57 18.28 -0.15
C PRO A 393 5.91 18.86 1.23
N MET A 394 5.41 20.06 1.53
CA MET A 394 5.59 20.69 2.84
C MET A 394 4.43 20.40 3.80
N VAL A 395 3.32 19.85 3.27
CA VAL A 395 2.13 19.47 4.03
C VAL A 395 1.52 18.20 3.41
N TYR A 396 1.01 17.29 4.23
CA TYR A 396 0.11 16.23 3.78
C TYR A 396 -1.30 16.44 4.32
N TYR A 397 -2.30 16.25 3.46
CA TYR A 397 -3.70 16.13 3.86
C TYR A 397 -4.17 14.69 3.68
N THR A 398 -4.10 13.92 4.77
CA THR A 398 -4.50 12.50 4.80
C THR A 398 -5.89 12.33 5.39
N ALA A 399 -6.45 11.13 5.32
CA ALA A 399 -7.69 10.82 6.04
C ALA A 399 -7.52 10.82 7.57
N ALA A 400 -6.28 10.67 8.07
CA ALA A 400 -5.95 10.78 9.49
C ALA A 400 -5.85 12.24 9.97
N GLY A 401 -5.70 13.18 9.03
CA GLY A 401 -5.52 14.59 9.31
C GLY A 401 -4.40 15.21 8.49
N GLU A 402 -4.11 16.46 8.82
CA GLU A 402 -2.97 17.19 8.29
C GLU A 402 -1.66 16.64 8.90
N ILE A 403 -0.54 16.72 8.17
CA ILE A 403 0.83 16.43 8.63
C ILE A 403 1.76 17.50 8.09
N ARG A 404 2.40 18.28 8.97
CA ARG A 404 3.38 19.33 8.60
C ARG A 404 4.33 19.63 9.76
N GLY A 405 5.38 20.39 9.51
CA GLY A 405 6.23 20.93 10.57
C GLY A 405 5.43 21.71 11.63
N ASN A 406 5.84 21.58 12.90
CA ASN A 406 5.24 22.28 14.06
C ASN A 406 3.72 22.05 14.28
N MET A 407 3.20 20.90 13.90
CA MET A 407 1.75 20.67 13.87
C MET A 407 1.03 20.74 15.23
N ALA A 408 1.74 20.52 16.33
CA ALA A 408 1.20 20.60 17.69
C ALA A 408 1.60 21.90 18.44
N GLY A 409 1.97 22.96 17.70
CA GLY A 409 2.25 24.28 18.29
C GLY A 409 3.52 24.31 19.15
N GLY A 410 4.51 23.51 18.79
CA GLY A 410 5.88 23.57 19.28
C GLY A 410 6.63 24.82 18.80
N VAL A 411 7.74 24.64 18.08
CA VAL A 411 8.61 25.75 17.66
C VAL A 411 8.04 26.42 16.40
N PRO A 412 7.59 27.69 16.45
CA PRO A 412 6.99 28.36 15.28
C PRO A 412 7.90 28.46 14.06
N SER A 413 9.22 28.37 14.26
CA SER A 413 10.18 28.37 13.16
C SER A 413 10.19 27.08 12.34
N GLU A 414 9.64 25.99 12.88
CA GLU A 414 9.52 24.71 12.17
C GLU A 414 8.25 24.63 11.31
N ASP A 415 7.29 25.56 11.47
CA ASP A 415 6.03 25.57 10.72
C ASP A 415 6.24 26.15 9.30
N PRO A 416 6.02 25.38 8.22
CA PRO A 416 6.09 25.93 6.86
C PRO A 416 5.02 27.00 6.58
N LEU A 417 3.97 27.11 7.41
CA LEU A 417 2.92 28.12 7.27
C LEU A 417 3.11 29.33 8.20
N SER A 418 4.22 29.40 8.93
CA SER A 418 4.57 30.58 9.72
C SER A 418 5.17 31.67 8.84
N ALA A 419 4.52 32.83 8.77
CA ALA A 419 5.03 33.98 8.04
C ALA A 419 6.40 34.48 8.55
N ASN A 420 6.80 34.15 9.78
CA ASN A 420 8.11 34.52 10.29
C ASN A 420 9.26 33.78 9.59
N ASN A 421 8.97 32.73 8.83
CA ASN A 421 9.99 31.91 8.17
C ASN A 421 10.34 32.38 6.76
N TYR A 422 9.73 33.44 6.25
CA TYR A 422 9.92 33.91 4.89
C TYR A 422 10.50 35.32 4.89
N PHE A 423 11.56 35.52 4.12
CA PHE A 423 12.26 36.79 3.98
C PHE A 423 12.30 37.17 2.50
N ILE A 424 11.81 38.37 2.19
CA ILE A 424 11.63 38.84 0.82
C ILE A 424 12.63 39.94 0.54
N SER A 425 13.28 39.91 -0.62
CA SER A 425 14.06 41.04 -1.15
C SER A 425 13.62 41.34 -2.58
N ILE A 426 13.64 42.63 -2.92
CA ILE A 426 13.21 43.13 -4.24
C ILE A 426 14.38 43.89 -4.86
N ASN A 427 14.75 43.53 -6.09
CA ASN A 427 15.84 44.13 -6.85
C ASN A 427 17.17 44.20 -6.08
N GLY A 428 17.46 43.15 -5.27
CA GLY A 428 18.66 43.09 -4.43
C GLY A 428 18.65 44.02 -3.21
N GLY A 429 17.48 44.56 -2.84
CA GLY A 429 17.28 45.35 -1.63
C GLY A 429 17.44 44.55 -0.33
N ALA A 430 17.28 45.22 0.81
CA ALA A 430 17.35 44.57 2.12
C ALA A 430 16.24 43.54 2.30
N GLU A 431 16.57 42.41 2.94
CA GLU A 431 15.58 41.38 3.28
C GLU A 431 14.56 41.90 4.30
N GLN A 432 13.30 41.64 4.03
CA GLN A 432 12.17 41.98 4.89
C GLN A 432 11.41 40.71 5.27
N ASN A 433 11.17 40.53 6.58
CA ASN A 433 10.41 39.39 7.05
C ASN A 433 8.93 39.52 6.67
N LEU A 434 8.34 38.46 6.12
CA LEU A 434 6.95 38.45 5.66
C LEU A 434 5.95 38.82 6.76
N ALA A 435 6.13 38.34 7.99
CA ALA A 435 5.26 38.74 9.10
C ALA A 435 5.41 40.24 9.44
N GLY A 436 6.62 40.79 9.34
CA GLY A 436 6.90 42.22 9.49
C GLY A 436 6.22 43.09 8.42
N LEU A 437 5.94 42.50 7.25
CA LEU A 437 5.18 43.12 6.17
C LEU A 437 3.66 42.94 6.32
N GLY A 438 3.19 42.36 7.43
CA GLY A 438 1.78 42.02 7.63
C GLY A 438 1.30 40.91 6.69
N GLY A 439 2.21 40.13 6.13
CA GLY A 439 1.92 39.03 5.24
C GLY A 439 1.59 37.72 5.96
N THR A 440 1.10 36.76 5.18
CA THR A 440 0.70 35.42 5.65
C THR A 440 1.25 34.36 4.69
N ALA A 441 1.58 33.20 5.24
CA ALA A 441 1.92 32.01 4.47
C ALA A 441 0.75 31.03 4.53
N LEU A 442 0.37 30.48 3.37
CA LEU A 442 -0.78 29.59 3.21
C LEU A 442 -0.39 28.47 2.24
N PHE A 443 -0.93 27.28 2.42
CA PHE A 443 -0.77 26.22 1.43
C PHE A 443 -1.59 26.50 0.17
N ASP A 444 -1.03 26.27 -1.04
CA ASP A 444 -1.81 26.36 -2.28
C ASP A 444 -2.74 25.16 -2.41
N ALA A 445 -4.00 25.30 -1.96
CA ALA A 445 -5.00 24.23 -2.05
C ALA A 445 -5.30 23.76 -3.49
N THR A 446 -4.85 24.49 -4.51
CA THR A 446 -4.97 24.06 -5.92
C THR A 446 -3.76 23.24 -6.39
N ASP A 447 -2.64 23.26 -5.65
CA ASP A 447 -1.48 22.41 -5.87
C ASP A 447 -1.68 21.06 -5.17
N ALA A 448 -2.08 20.07 -5.96
CA ALA A 448 -2.35 18.75 -5.45
C ALA A 448 -1.08 17.94 -5.09
N SER A 449 0.12 18.38 -5.52
CA SER A 449 1.42 17.80 -5.11
C SER A 449 1.81 18.17 -3.67
N HIS A 450 1.11 19.16 -3.12
CA HIS A 450 1.36 19.76 -1.83
C HIS A 450 2.75 20.40 -1.63
N LYS A 451 3.37 20.87 -2.72
CA LYS A 451 4.73 21.46 -2.74
C LYS A 451 4.75 22.98 -2.68
N THR A 452 3.61 23.65 -2.84
CA THR A 452 3.56 25.10 -3.03
C THR A 452 3.02 25.83 -1.80
N VAL A 453 3.83 26.73 -1.23
CA VAL A 453 3.40 27.70 -0.22
C VAL A 453 3.20 29.06 -0.86
N MET A 454 2.01 29.64 -0.69
CA MET A 454 1.65 30.98 -1.12
C MET A 454 1.93 31.99 -0.02
N LEU A 455 2.69 33.03 -0.36
CA LEU A 455 2.95 34.19 0.47
C LEU A 455 2.06 35.33 -0.01
N ARG A 456 1.17 35.81 0.86
CA ARG A 456 0.21 36.88 0.57
C ARG A 456 0.41 38.08 1.46
N PHE A 457 0.13 39.26 0.92
CA PHE A 457 0.24 40.54 1.63
C PHE A 457 -0.97 41.42 1.36
N PHE A 458 -1.19 42.40 2.22
CA PHE A 458 -2.18 43.44 1.98
C PHE A 458 -1.56 44.57 1.16
N GLY A 459 -1.85 44.60 -0.14
CA GLY A 459 -1.41 45.65 -1.06
C GLY A 459 -0.38 45.18 -2.09
N ASN A 460 0.23 46.15 -2.79
CA ASN A 460 1.27 45.90 -3.78
C ASN A 460 2.64 46.13 -3.14
N LEU A 461 3.49 45.10 -3.15
CA LEU A 461 4.84 45.09 -2.61
C LEU A 461 5.88 45.30 -3.73
N TYR A 462 5.59 44.83 -4.95
CA TYR A 462 6.45 44.92 -6.12
C TYR A 462 5.64 45.25 -7.37
N THR A 463 6.34 45.52 -8.48
CA THR A 463 5.75 45.87 -9.77
C THR A 463 6.16 44.85 -10.83
N PRO A 464 5.40 44.71 -11.94
CA PRO A 464 5.79 43.83 -13.03
C PRO A 464 7.20 44.15 -13.55
N GLY A 465 8.06 43.13 -13.60
CA GLY A 465 9.46 43.23 -14.00
C GLY A 465 10.46 43.36 -12.84
N ASP A 466 10.01 43.58 -11.61
CA ASP A 466 10.88 43.54 -10.44
C ASP A 466 11.43 42.13 -10.21
N ASN A 467 12.71 42.02 -9.86
CA ASN A 467 13.30 40.76 -9.41
C ASN A 467 12.92 40.53 -7.94
N VAL A 468 12.15 39.49 -7.69
CA VAL A 468 11.70 39.09 -6.36
C VAL A 468 12.47 37.85 -5.95
N LYS A 469 13.10 37.92 -4.78
CA LYS A 469 13.80 36.80 -4.16
C LYS A 469 13.19 36.49 -2.80
N VAL A 470 13.01 35.20 -2.52
CA VAL A 470 12.56 34.70 -1.22
C VAL A 470 13.64 33.81 -0.63
N ARG A 471 14.02 34.09 0.61
CA ARG A 471 14.78 33.18 1.46
C ARG A 471 13.85 32.57 2.52
N VAL A 472 13.93 31.26 2.68
CA VAL A 472 13.18 30.49 3.68
C VAL A 472 14.09 30.24 4.88
N ASN A 473 13.53 30.24 6.09
CA ASN A 473 14.28 29.88 7.28
C ASN A 473 14.65 28.38 7.23
N SER A 474 15.94 28.07 7.38
CA SER A 474 16.44 26.69 7.29
C SER A 474 15.90 25.77 8.40
N SER A 475 15.25 26.30 9.44
CA SER A 475 14.59 25.47 10.46
C SER A 475 13.17 25.02 10.10
N VAL A 476 12.59 25.50 9.00
CA VAL A 476 11.31 25.00 8.48
C VAL A 476 11.44 23.51 8.18
N LEU A 477 10.44 22.73 8.59
CA LEU A 477 10.44 21.27 8.40
C LEU A 477 9.46 20.85 7.30
N ASP A 478 9.83 19.83 6.53
CA ASP A 478 8.90 19.00 5.77
C ASP A 478 8.03 18.12 6.72
N PRO A 479 7.05 17.36 6.21
CA PRO A 479 6.27 16.43 7.01
C PRO A 479 7.04 15.25 7.62
N ALA A 480 8.23 14.91 7.10
CA ALA A 480 9.09 13.86 7.63
C ALA A 480 10.05 14.35 8.74
N GLY A 481 10.08 15.67 8.97
CA GLY A 481 10.91 16.35 9.95
C GLY A 481 12.28 16.78 9.44
N ASN A 482 12.56 16.70 8.13
CA ASN A 482 13.78 17.24 7.54
C ASN A 482 13.69 18.76 7.46
N SER A 483 14.76 19.43 7.85
CA SER A 483 14.85 20.88 7.80
C SER A 483 15.26 21.35 6.41
N VAL A 484 14.73 22.49 5.95
CA VAL A 484 15.12 23.10 4.67
C VAL A 484 16.63 23.18 4.51
N ASP A 485 17.12 22.75 3.35
CA ASP A 485 18.54 22.78 3.04
C ASP A 485 19.05 24.22 3.03
N SER A 486 19.87 24.57 4.03
CA SER A 486 20.45 25.91 4.15
C SER A 486 21.34 26.34 2.98
N SER A 487 21.72 25.42 2.10
CA SER A 487 22.46 25.75 0.87
C SER A 487 21.55 26.01 -0.34
N ASN A 488 20.26 25.69 -0.23
CA ASN A 488 19.25 25.90 -1.25
C ASN A 488 17.91 26.37 -0.64
N ASP A 489 17.99 27.34 0.26
CA ASP A 489 16.86 27.96 0.97
C ASP A 489 16.35 29.23 0.27
N GLU A 490 16.84 29.52 -0.93
CA GLU A 490 16.54 30.73 -1.69
C GLU A 490 16.00 30.41 -3.10
N ALA A 491 14.99 31.14 -3.51
CA ALA A 491 14.50 31.14 -4.88
C ALA A 491 14.33 32.58 -5.39
N ASP A 492 14.39 32.80 -6.70
CA ASP A 492 14.13 34.09 -7.34
C ASP A 492 13.26 33.97 -8.60
N ASN A 493 12.60 35.07 -8.96
CA ASN A 493 11.80 35.19 -10.18
C ASN A 493 11.57 36.66 -10.53
N ASN A 494 11.33 36.97 -11.80
CA ASN A 494 10.83 38.29 -12.17
C ASN A 494 9.31 38.33 -12.03
N ALA A 495 8.81 39.34 -11.33
CA ALA A 495 7.38 39.56 -11.13
C ALA A 495 6.63 39.67 -12.47
N ASN A 496 5.59 38.85 -12.62
CA ASN A 496 4.78 38.76 -13.83
C ASN A 496 3.31 39.10 -13.59
#